data_AF-C2JWB0-F1
#
_entry.id   AF-C2JWB0-F1
#
_cell.length_a   1.000
_cell.length_b   1.000
_cell.length_c   1.000
_cell.angle_alpha   90.00
_cell.angle_beta   90.00
_cell.angle_gamma   90.00
#
_symmetry.space_group_name_H-M   'P 1'
#
loop_
_entity.id
_entity.type
_entity.pdbx_description
1 polymer ?
#
loop_
_entity_poly.entity_id
_entity_poly.type
_entity_poly.pdbx_seq_one_letter_code
_entity_poly.pdbx_strand_id
1 'polypeptide(L)'
;MKTKLMKYLTPLLIVSLLLTGCSTQGTSKSTSPSTDPVADQTKLNNKTNSAISSLDEAIADKREEVSSLKATLDNSKPSTEASKTTAGTTDANTLANLDYTGQQEITVNNNDPAFSKNDLSTAKGAWATYSDLDSLNRVTDANALLNRSLMPSAKREPLTWNPTGWHNKKTAHGWLYNRSHLIGYQLTGENNNPKNLMTGTQTLNSPLMLAHEMDIAYYLKQSNDHYVRYEVKPIFRGNELVARGVQMRAQSIGDNTIHFNVYIFNVEPGYTINYADGTSTKN
;
A
#
# COMPACT_ATOMS: atom_id res chain seq x y z
N MET A 1 7.77 47.38 0.57
CA MET A 1 6.30 47.19 0.50
C MET A 1 5.95 45.84 1.10
N LYS A 2 5.22 45.89 2.21
CA LYS A 2 4.41 44.88 2.94
C LYS A 2 4.58 43.39 2.61
N THR A 3 5.23 42.69 3.54
CA THR A 3 5.06 41.26 3.87
C THR A 3 3.67 40.98 4.43
N LYS A 4 3.03 39.85 4.06
CA LYS A 4 1.89 39.29 4.80
C LYS A 4 2.20 37.87 5.27
N LEU A 5 2.48 37.79 6.57
CA LEU A 5 2.42 36.62 7.41
C LEU A 5 0.95 36.47 7.87
N MET A 6 0.33 35.30 7.73
CA MET A 6 -0.90 35.04 8.48
C MET A 6 -0.88 33.61 9.03
N LYS A 7 -0.67 33.56 10.34
CA LYS A 7 -0.68 32.39 11.21
C LYS A 7 -2.13 31.94 11.42
N TYR A 8 -2.37 30.63 11.37
CA TYR A 8 -3.62 30.04 11.84
C TYR A 8 -3.57 29.91 13.36
N LEU A 9 -4.47 30.61 14.03
CA LEU A 9 -4.67 30.60 15.47
C LEU A 9 -5.84 29.66 15.79
N THR A 10 -5.58 28.66 16.64
CA THR A 10 -6.57 27.78 17.26
C THR A 10 -7.51 28.58 18.18
N PRO A 11 -8.83 28.30 18.22
CA PRO A 11 -9.67 28.83 19.29
C PRO A 11 -9.75 27.82 20.44
N LEU A 12 -9.15 28.21 21.56
CA LEU A 12 -9.41 27.70 22.89
C LEU A 12 -10.72 28.36 23.37
N LEU A 13 -11.81 27.59 23.52
CA LEU A 13 -13.09 28.15 23.99
C LEU A 13 -13.03 28.31 25.52
N ILE A 14 -12.85 29.55 25.98
CA ILE A 14 -12.98 29.93 27.39
C ILE A 14 -14.45 30.12 27.69
N VAL A 15 -14.96 29.32 28.63
CA VAL A 15 -16.28 29.49 29.25
C VAL A 15 -16.15 30.55 30.34
N SER A 16 -16.84 31.68 30.19
CA SER A 16 -17.04 32.65 31.27
C SER A 16 -18.52 32.98 31.39
N LEU A 17 -19.11 32.51 32.49
CA LEU A 17 -20.46 32.81 32.93
C LEU A 17 -20.48 34.16 33.69
N LEU A 18 -21.62 34.86 33.56
CA LEU A 18 -22.30 35.68 34.59
C LEU A 18 -21.76 37.10 34.91
N LEU A 19 -22.51 38.16 34.56
CA LEU A 19 -23.57 38.79 35.39
C LEU A 19 -23.98 40.21 34.90
N THR A 20 -25.30 40.45 34.95
CA THR A 20 -26.05 41.70 35.23
C THR A 20 -25.97 42.94 34.33
N GLY A 21 -27.16 43.48 34.01
CA GLY A 21 -27.37 44.93 33.86
C GLY A 21 -28.49 45.35 32.92
N CYS A 22 -29.65 45.69 33.47
CA CYS A 22 -30.82 46.25 32.77
C CYS A 22 -30.54 47.58 32.05
N SER A 23 -31.15 47.77 30.87
CA SER A 23 -31.83 49.04 30.52
C SER A 23 -32.74 48.83 29.31
N THR A 24 -34.00 49.28 29.46
CA THR A 24 -35.07 49.23 28.46
C THR A 24 -35.07 50.46 27.55
N GLN A 25 -35.29 50.27 26.24
CA GLN A 25 -36.30 50.97 25.41
C GLN A 25 -36.04 50.71 23.91
N GLY A 26 -37.11 50.34 23.18
CA GLY A 26 -37.07 50.24 21.72
C GLY A 26 -38.10 49.26 21.15
N THR A 27 -39.35 49.69 21.08
CA THR A 27 -40.49 48.95 20.51
C THR A 27 -40.35 48.76 18.99
N SER A 28 -40.44 47.54 18.45
CA SER A 28 -41.14 47.26 17.17
C SER A 28 -41.39 45.76 16.95
N LYS A 29 -42.46 45.48 16.20
CA LYS A 29 -43.21 44.22 16.04
C LYS A 29 -42.47 43.11 15.29
N SER A 30 -42.65 41.87 15.74
CA SER A 30 -42.83 40.68 14.89
C SER A 30 -43.30 39.49 15.75
N THR A 31 -44.57 39.11 15.65
CA THR A 31 -45.07 37.83 16.17
C THR A 31 -44.64 36.72 15.22
N SER A 32 -43.41 36.24 15.41
CA SER A 32 -43.01 34.89 15.00
C SER A 32 -43.46 33.91 16.09
N PRO A 33 -43.84 32.65 15.78
CA PRO A 33 -44.18 31.70 16.81
C PRO A 33 -42.94 31.55 17.69
N SER A 34 -43.12 31.79 18.99
CA SER A 34 -42.14 31.48 20.01
C SER A 34 -41.94 29.97 20.00
N THR A 35 -41.05 29.46 19.16
CA THR A 35 -40.50 28.13 19.41
C THR A 35 -39.67 28.27 20.67
N ASP A 36 -40.07 27.52 21.70
CA ASP A 36 -39.34 27.47 22.96
C ASP A 36 -37.92 26.96 22.63
N PRO A 37 -36.87 27.79 22.76
CA PRO A 37 -35.52 27.40 22.42
C PRO A 37 -35.05 26.20 23.26
N VAL A 38 -35.64 25.98 24.43
CA VAL A 38 -35.40 24.80 25.27
C VAL A 38 -36.05 23.55 24.67
N ALA A 39 -37.25 23.66 24.10
CA ALA A 39 -37.93 22.54 23.43
C ALA A 39 -37.22 22.13 22.13
N ASP A 40 -36.75 23.10 21.34
CA ASP A 40 -35.98 22.84 20.11
C ASP A 40 -34.62 22.21 20.43
N GLN A 41 -33.93 22.70 21.47
CA GLN A 41 -32.68 22.10 21.94
C GLN A 41 -32.90 20.68 22.47
N THR A 42 -34.00 20.44 23.18
CA THR A 42 -34.36 19.11 23.69
C THR A 42 -34.61 18.14 22.55
N LYS A 43 -35.30 18.57 21.50
CA LYS A 43 -35.55 17.76 20.30
C LYS A 43 -34.25 17.43 19.54
N LEU A 44 -33.35 18.40 19.44
CA LEU A 44 -32.03 18.20 18.82
C LEU A 44 -31.15 17.24 19.63
N ASN A 45 -31.14 17.36 20.96
CA ASN A 45 -30.40 16.47 21.85
C ASN A 45 -30.94 15.03 21.74
N ASN A 46 -32.27 14.86 21.72
CA ASN A 46 -32.88 13.54 21.54
C ASN A 46 -32.52 12.91 20.20
N LYS A 47 -32.57 13.70 19.10
CA LYS A 47 -32.15 13.22 17.78
C LYS A 47 -30.66 12.83 17.75
N THR A 48 -29.81 13.60 18.42
CA THR A 48 -28.38 13.32 18.52
C THR A 48 -28.12 12.04 19.32
N ASN A 49 -28.82 11.84 20.44
CA ASN A 49 -28.72 10.63 21.24
C ASN A 49 -29.15 9.38 20.47
N SER A 50 -30.24 9.47 19.70
CA SER A 50 -30.65 8.35 18.82
C SER A 50 -29.61 8.05 17.74
N ALA A 51 -28.98 9.08 17.16
CA ALA A 51 -27.92 8.89 16.17
C ALA A 51 -26.67 8.23 16.79
N ILE A 52 -26.28 8.64 18.01
CA ILE A 52 -25.18 8.02 18.76
C ILE A 52 -25.48 6.55 19.03
N SER A 53 -26.67 6.23 19.52
CA SER A 53 -27.08 4.85 19.78
C SER A 53 -27.01 3.97 18.53
N SER A 54 -27.50 4.48 17.38
CA SER A 54 -27.42 3.73 16.12
C SER A 54 -25.99 3.53 15.63
N LEU A 55 -25.10 4.47 15.94
CA LEU A 55 -23.68 4.37 15.58
C LEU A 55 -22.95 3.38 16.48
N ASP A 56 -23.29 3.34 17.77
CA ASP A 56 -22.75 2.38 18.73
C ASP A 56 -23.14 0.94 18.37
N GLU A 57 -24.39 0.72 17.95
CA GLU A 57 -24.86 -0.57 17.42
C GLU A 57 -24.10 -0.96 16.14
N ALA A 58 -23.96 -0.05 15.18
CA ALA A 58 -23.20 -0.32 13.96
C ALA A 58 -21.71 -0.61 14.22
N ILE A 59 -21.12 0.03 15.25
CA ILE A 59 -19.74 -0.26 15.68
C ILE A 59 -19.65 -1.63 16.35
N ALA A 60 -20.66 -2.03 17.13
CA ALA A 60 -20.72 -3.36 17.74
C ALA A 60 -20.78 -4.46 16.66
N ASP A 61 -21.67 -4.32 15.68
CA ASP A 61 -21.79 -5.24 14.54
C ASP A 61 -20.48 -5.34 13.76
N LYS A 62 -19.83 -4.20 13.48
CA LYS A 62 -18.52 -4.19 12.80
C LYS A 62 -17.40 -4.79 13.64
N ARG A 63 -17.44 -4.66 14.97
CA ARG A 63 -16.48 -5.32 15.86
C ARG A 63 -16.67 -6.84 15.85
N GLU A 64 -17.91 -7.31 15.79
CA GLU A 64 -18.23 -8.73 15.67
C GLU A 64 -17.84 -9.29 14.29
N GLU A 65 -18.08 -8.53 13.21
CA GLU A 65 -17.59 -8.83 11.86
C GLU A 65 -16.06 -8.93 11.84
N VAL A 66 -15.34 -7.97 12.43
CA VAL A 66 -13.87 -8.02 12.54
C VAL A 66 -13.41 -9.20 13.39
N SER A 67 -14.13 -9.53 14.46
CA SER A 67 -13.81 -10.69 15.32
C SER A 67 -13.98 -12.01 14.58
N SER A 68 -15.06 -12.18 13.83
CA SER A 68 -15.32 -13.39 13.03
C SER A 68 -14.35 -13.51 11.85
N LEU A 69 -13.99 -12.40 11.19
CA LEU A 69 -12.94 -12.37 10.17
C LEU A 69 -11.56 -12.72 10.74
N LYS A 70 -11.22 -12.24 11.95
CA LYS A 70 -9.99 -12.63 12.65
C LYS A 70 -9.97 -14.11 13.01
N ALA A 71 -11.06 -14.64 13.56
CA ALA A 71 -11.16 -16.08 13.86
C ALA A 71 -11.08 -16.93 12.58
N THR A 72 -11.66 -16.46 11.47
CA THR A 72 -11.53 -17.10 10.17
C THR A 72 -10.10 -17.05 9.66
N LEU A 73 -9.40 -15.93 9.82
CA LEU A 73 -7.98 -15.77 9.47
C LEU A 73 -7.08 -16.69 10.31
N ASP A 74 -7.34 -16.80 11.61
CA ASP A 74 -6.59 -17.67 12.52
C ASP A 74 -6.83 -19.16 12.21
N ASN A 75 -8.05 -19.53 11.80
CA ASN A 75 -8.40 -20.88 11.36
C ASN A 75 -8.00 -21.19 9.91
N SER A 76 -7.74 -20.15 9.10
CA SER A 76 -7.19 -20.25 7.74
C SER A 76 -5.67 -20.14 7.72
N LYS A 77 -5.04 -19.97 8.89
CA LYS A 77 -3.59 -20.07 9.02
C LYS A 77 -3.22 -21.49 8.60
N PRO A 78 -2.45 -21.66 7.51
CA PRO A 78 -1.89 -22.97 7.21
C PRO A 78 -1.12 -23.41 8.45
N SER A 79 -1.33 -24.67 8.86
CA SER A 79 -0.46 -25.32 9.82
C SER A 79 1.00 -25.00 9.42
N THR A 80 1.77 -24.58 10.42
CA THR A 80 3.16 -24.14 10.31
C THR A 80 4.07 -25.32 9.98
N GLU A 81 3.86 -25.96 8.84
CA GLU A 81 4.71 -27.02 8.26
C GLU A 81 4.32 -27.32 6.78
N ALA A 82 3.72 -26.36 6.07
CA ALA A 82 3.78 -26.40 4.61
C ALA A 82 5.25 -26.22 4.21
N SER A 83 5.84 -27.25 3.61
CA SER A 83 7.20 -27.24 3.07
C SER A 83 7.40 -25.97 2.22
N LYS A 84 7.97 -24.93 2.83
CA LYS A 84 8.31 -23.69 2.13
C LYS A 84 9.39 -24.07 1.12
N THR A 85 8.97 -24.21 -0.13
CA THR A 85 9.90 -24.42 -1.23
C THR A 85 10.89 -23.27 -1.18
N THR A 86 12.17 -23.59 -1.03
CA THR A 86 13.22 -22.60 -0.84
C THR A 86 14.21 -22.73 -1.98
N ALA A 87 14.43 -21.63 -2.71
CA ALA A 87 15.54 -21.55 -3.65
C ALA A 87 16.82 -21.21 -2.85
N GLY A 88 17.82 -22.09 -2.89
CA GLY A 88 19.06 -21.93 -2.12
C GLY A 88 20.01 -20.82 -2.61
N THR A 89 19.68 -20.12 -3.70
CA THR A 89 20.53 -19.08 -4.30
C THR A 89 19.72 -17.85 -4.69
N THR A 90 20.35 -16.67 -4.63
CA THR A 90 19.82 -15.38 -5.09
C THR A 90 20.14 -15.09 -6.56
N ASP A 91 20.81 -16.02 -7.25
CA ASP A 91 21.22 -15.85 -8.64
C ASP A 91 20.01 -15.75 -9.59
N ALA A 92 19.96 -14.66 -10.35
CA ALA A 92 18.84 -14.37 -11.24
C ALA A 92 18.67 -15.41 -12.36
N ASN A 93 19.77 -16.02 -12.85
CA ASN A 93 19.68 -17.07 -13.86
C ASN A 93 19.04 -18.34 -13.29
N THR A 94 19.34 -18.67 -12.03
CA THR A 94 18.73 -19.79 -11.35
C THR A 94 17.23 -19.56 -11.17
N LEU A 95 16.82 -18.38 -10.67
CA LEU A 95 15.41 -18.02 -10.53
C LEU A 95 14.67 -18.02 -11.88
N ALA A 96 15.31 -17.54 -12.96
CA ALA A 96 14.72 -17.51 -14.29
C ALA A 96 14.39 -18.89 -14.85
N ASN A 97 15.15 -19.91 -14.45
CA ASN A 97 14.97 -21.29 -14.88
C ASN A 97 14.02 -22.11 -14.00
N LEU A 98 13.44 -21.52 -12.94
CA LEU A 98 12.40 -22.18 -12.17
C LEU A 98 11.09 -22.23 -12.97
N ASP A 99 10.41 -23.36 -12.88
CA ASP A 99 9.04 -23.52 -13.36
C ASP A 99 8.07 -23.49 -12.17
N TYR A 100 6.86 -22.96 -12.41
CA TYR A 100 5.83 -22.89 -11.40
C TYR A 100 5.28 -24.29 -11.09
N THR A 101 5.35 -24.70 -9.82
CA THR A 101 4.92 -26.03 -9.36
C THR A 101 3.71 -25.98 -8.41
N GLY A 102 2.95 -24.88 -8.40
CA GLY A 102 1.74 -24.74 -7.58
C GLY A 102 1.88 -23.85 -6.33
N GLN A 103 3.08 -23.34 -6.03
CA GLN A 103 3.33 -22.34 -4.98
C GLN A 103 3.76 -21.03 -5.65
N GLN A 104 2.94 -19.98 -5.56
CA GLN A 104 3.17 -18.75 -6.32
C GLN A 104 4.24 -17.85 -5.68
N GLU A 105 4.46 -17.99 -4.38
CA GLU A 105 5.55 -17.35 -3.67
C GLU A 105 6.43 -18.40 -3.00
N ILE A 106 7.74 -18.22 -3.13
CA ILE A 106 8.75 -19.08 -2.49
C ILE A 106 9.77 -18.22 -1.75
N THR A 107 10.39 -18.77 -0.70
CA THR A 107 11.52 -18.12 -0.05
C THR A 107 12.79 -18.34 -0.85
N VAL A 108 13.66 -17.34 -0.83
CA VAL A 108 14.96 -17.36 -1.50
C VAL A 108 16.04 -17.17 -0.44
N ASN A 109 17.15 -17.90 -0.55
CA ASN A 109 18.29 -17.79 0.36
C ASN A 109 17.88 -17.91 1.83
N ASN A 110 17.06 -18.91 2.18
CA ASN A 110 16.52 -19.08 3.54
C ASN A 110 15.79 -17.84 4.09
N ASN A 111 15.18 -17.05 3.20
CA ASN A 111 14.53 -15.78 3.49
C ASN A 111 15.48 -14.66 3.96
N ASP A 112 16.80 -14.84 3.78
CA ASP A 112 17.82 -13.84 4.08
C ASP A 112 18.01 -12.88 2.88
N PRO A 113 17.78 -11.57 3.05
CA PRO A 113 17.99 -10.54 2.03
C PRO A 113 19.44 -10.46 1.52
N ALA A 114 20.44 -10.87 2.31
CA ALA A 114 21.85 -10.80 1.98
C ALA A 114 22.31 -9.39 1.50
N PHE A 115 21.85 -8.34 2.18
CA PHE A 115 22.36 -6.98 1.96
C PHE A 115 23.74 -6.81 2.61
N SER A 116 24.66 -6.13 1.92
CA SER A 116 25.95 -5.79 2.49
C SER A 116 25.83 -4.68 3.54
N LYS A 117 26.85 -4.51 4.39
CA LYS A 117 26.89 -3.37 5.34
C LYS A 117 26.78 -2.01 4.64
N ASN A 118 27.28 -1.91 3.41
CA ASN A 118 27.19 -0.68 2.61
C ASN A 118 25.77 -0.42 2.11
N ASP A 119 25.04 -1.47 1.73
CA ASP A 119 23.63 -1.37 1.34
C ASP A 119 22.74 -0.86 2.48
N LEU A 120 23.11 -1.20 3.72
CA LEU A 120 22.37 -0.86 4.93
C LEU A 120 22.71 0.53 5.51
N SER A 121 23.62 1.27 4.88
CA SER A 121 24.05 2.58 5.38
C SER A 121 23.00 3.66 5.16
N THR A 122 22.64 4.36 6.24
CA THR A 122 21.70 5.50 6.22
C THR A 122 22.38 6.85 6.07
N ALA A 123 23.71 6.89 5.89
CA ALA A 123 24.49 8.12 5.89
C ALA A 123 24.10 9.11 4.78
N LYS A 124 23.48 8.63 3.69
CA LYS A 124 23.01 9.44 2.55
C LYS A 124 21.53 9.82 2.64
N GLY A 125 20.86 9.48 3.74
CA GLY A 125 19.40 9.64 3.87
C GLY A 125 18.62 8.69 2.97
N ALA A 126 17.31 8.91 2.88
CA ALA A 126 16.41 8.10 2.09
C ALA A 126 16.61 8.31 0.59
N TRP A 127 16.49 7.25 -0.20
CA TRP A 127 16.62 7.32 -1.65
C TRP A 127 15.85 6.19 -2.33
N ALA A 128 15.49 6.41 -3.60
CA ALA A 128 14.98 5.38 -4.50
C ALA A 128 15.63 5.59 -5.88
N THR A 129 16.06 4.50 -6.50
CA THR A 129 16.71 4.49 -7.81
C THR A 129 16.13 3.38 -8.67
N TYR A 130 15.87 3.71 -9.93
CA TYR A 130 15.33 2.80 -10.94
C TYR A 130 16.36 2.66 -12.05
N SER A 131 16.84 1.43 -12.25
CA SER A 131 17.84 1.14 -13.26
C SER A 131 17.29 1.40 -14.66
N ASP A 132 18.19 1.64 -15.62
CA ASP A 132 17.79 1.81 -17.01
C ASP A 132 17.08 0.56 -17.55
N LEU A 133 16.18 0.78 -18.50
CA LEU A 133 15.60 -0.33 -19.25
C LEU A 133 16.72 -1.07 -20.00
N ASP A 134 16.59 -2.38 -20.13
CA ASP A 134 17.57 -3.17 -20.88
C ASP A 134 17.43 -2.99 -22.39
N SER A 135 18.23 -3.72 -23.18
CA SER A 135 18.22 -3.65 -24.65
C SER A 135 16.91 -4.06 -25.30
N LEU A 136 16.00 -4.70 -24.57
CA LEU A 136 14.65 -5.08 -25.02
C LEU A 136 13.57 -4.12 -24.48
N ASN A 137 13.98 -2.99 -23.89
CA ASN A 137 13.14 -2.03 -23.16
C ASN A 137 12.44 -2.62 -21.94
N ARG A 138 12.97 -3.70 -21.38
CA ARG A 138 12.41 -4.33 -20.17
C ARG A 138 12.93 -3.59 -18.96
N VAL A 139 12.07 -3.46 -17.96
CA VAL A 139 12.44 -2.95 -16.65
C VAL A 139 13.40 -3.92 -15.94
N THR A 140 14.39 -3.37 -15.25
CA THR A 140 15.43 -4.10 -14.53
C THR A 140 15.29 -3.87 -13.02
N ASP A 141 16.37 -3.61 -12.29
CA ASP A 141 16.36 -3.62 -10.82
C ASP A 141 15.94 -2.24 -10.27
N ALA A 142 15.00 -2.23 -9.32
CA ALA A 142 14.64 -1.05 -8.54
C ALA A 142 15.16 -1.19 -7.10
N ASN A 143 15.87 -0.18 -6.62
CA ASN A 143 16.50 -0.17 -5.31
C ASN A 143 16.06 1.05 -4.52
N ALA A 144 15.89 0.88 -3.21
CA ALA A 144 15.63 2.00 -2.31
C ALA A 144 16.19 1.77 -0.91
N LEU A 145 16.52 2.87 -0.25
CA LEU A 145 16.55 2.96 1.19
C LEU A 145 15.31 3.77 1.60
N LEU A 146 14.24 3.05 1.88
CA LEU A 146 12.93 3.62 2.15
C LEU A 146 12.88 4.26 3.52
N ASN A 147 12.17 5.37 3.60
CA ASN A 147 11.85 6.09 4.84
C ASN A 147 10.50 6.79 4.64
N ARG A 148 9.83 7.15 5.73
CA ARG A 148 8.59 7.91 5.69
C ARG A 148 8.68 9.21 4.87
N SER A 149 9.86 9.84 4.81
CA SER A 149 10.10 11.05 4.01
C SER A 149 9.92 10.87 2.49
N LEU A 150 10.00 9.64 1.96
CA LEU A 150 9.73 9.36 0.54
C LEU A 150 8.24 9.11 0.25
N MET A 151 7.43 8.86 1.28
CA MET A 151 6.03 8.49 1.09
C MET A 151 5.21 9.70 0.62
N PRO A 152 4.42 9.57 -0.45
CA PRO A 152 3.69 10.69 -1.02
C PRO A 152 2.48 11.07 -0.16
N SER A 153 2.18 12.36 -0.11
CA SER A 153 0.87 12.88 0.34
C SER A 153 -0.11 13.09 -0.82
N ALA A 154 0.41 13.24 -2.04
CA ALA A 154 -0.38 13.44 -3.24
C ALA A 154 -1.21 12.19 -3.58
N LYS A 155 -2.37 12.42 -4.21
CA LYS A 155 -3.17 11.33 -4.76
C LYS A 155 -2.45 10.71 -5.95
N ARG A 156 -2.49 9.37 -6.05
CA ARG A 156 -1.96 8.63 -7.19
C ARG A 156 -2.79 8.95 -8.45
N GLU A 157 -2.10 9.23 -9.55
CA GLU A 157 -2.73 9.45 -10.86
C GLU A 157 -2.81 8.15 -11.68
N PRO A 158 -3.72 8.05 -12.66
CA PRO A 158 -3.84 6.87 -13.51
C PRO A 158 -2.55 6.52 -14.25
N LEU A 159 -2.29 5.22 -14.40
CA LEU A 159 -1.14 4.73 -15.15
C LEU A 159 -1.44 4.61 -16.65
N THR A 160 -0.54 5.11 -17.49
CA THR A 160 -0.70 5.18 -18.95
C THR A 160 0.39 4.43 -19.72
N TRP A 161 1.55 4.18 -19.11
CA TRP A 161 2.65 3.46 -19.77
C TRP A 161 2.36 1.96 -19.90
N ASN A 162 2.53 1.37 -21.08
CA ASN A 162 2.42 -0.07 -21.29
C ASN A 162 3.82 -0.69 -21.30
N PRO A 163 4.17 -1.55 -20.33
CA PRO A 163 5.45 -2.25 -20.32
C PRO A 163 5.59 -3.25 -21.47
N THR A 164 6.76 -3.88 -21.57
CA THR A 164 6.99 -4.97 -22.51
C THR A 164 6.00 -6.12 -22.30
N GLY A 165 5.62 -6.77 -23.40
CA GLY A 165 4.66 -7.88 -23.38
C GLY A 165 3.22 -7.50 -22.99
N TRP A 166 2.83 -6.23 -23.12
CA TRP A 166 1.49 -5.78 -22.72
C TRP A 166 0.39 -6.24 -23.70
N HIS A 167 -0.15 -7.44 -23.47
CA HIS A 167 -1.31 -8.01 -24.18
C HIS A 167 -2.44 -8.32 -23.20
N ASN A 168 -3.06 -7.27 -22.66
CA ASN A 168 -4.04 -7.38 -21.59
C ASN A 168 -5.44 -7.78 -22.11
N LYS A 169 -6.19 -8.53 -21.29
CA LYS A 169 -7.58 -8.92 -21.54
C LYS A 169 -8.36 -9.03 -20.23
N LYS A 170 -9.69 -8.92 -20.31
CA LYS A 170 -10.56 -9.18 -19.15
C LYS A 170 -10.67 -10.68 -18.88
N THR A 171 -10.64 -11.03 -17.60
CA THR A 171 -10.86 -12.36 -17.03
C THR A 171 -12.13 -12.34 -16.18
N ALA A 172 -12.51 -13.49 -15.60
CA ALA A 172 -13.65 -13.56 -14.68
C ALA A 172 -13.45 -12.74 -13.39
N HIS A 173 -12.20 -12.41 -13.04
CA HIS A 173 -11.84 -11.74 -11.79
C HIS A 173 -11.19 -10.36 -11.99
N GLY A 174 -11.23 -9.80 -13.20
CA GLY A 174 -10.69 -8.46 -13.48
C GLY A 174 -9.91 -8.39 -14.79
N TRP A 175 -8.88 -7.56 -14.82
CA TRP A 175 -7.90 -7.57 -15.92
C TRP A 175 -6.84 -8.63 -15.64
N LEU A 176 -6.33 -9.29 -16.68
CA LEU A 176 -5.26 -10.28 -16.54
C LEU A 176 -3.97 -9.64 -16.02
N TYR A 177 -3.58 -8.51 -16.61
CA TYR A 177 -2.37 -7.80 -16.25
C TYR A 177 -2.66 -6.46 -15.61
N ASN A 178 -1.78 -6.11 -14.67
CA ASN A 178 -1.60 -4.79 -14.12
C ASN A 178 -0.31 -4.18 -14.63
N ARG A 179 -0.27 -2.84 -14.69
CA ARG A 179 0.98 -2.09 -14.77
C ARG A 179 1.60 -2.10 -13.38
N SER A 180 2.26 -3.21 -13.06
CA SER A 180 2.77 -3.49 -11.73
C SER A 180 3.99 -2.64 -11.44
N HIS A 181 3.92 -1.91 -10.33
CA HIS A 181 5.07 -1.17 -9.82
C HIS A 181 6.12 -2.14 -9.27
N LEU A 182 7.40 -1.86 -9.48
CA LEU A 182 8.46 -2.58 -8.75
C LEU A 182 8.51 -2.07 -7.31
N ILE A 183 8.57 -0.75 -7.13
CA ILE A 183 8.39 -0.10 -5.84
C ILE A 183 7.08 0.67 -5.87
N GLY A 184 6.10 0.21 -5.11
CA GLY A 184 4.75 0.78 -5.08
C GLY A 184 4.72 2.28 -4.77
N TYR A 185 3.79 2.99 -5.43
CA TYR A 185 3.57 4.44 -5.27
C TYR A 185 3.54 4.88 -3.80
N GLN A 186 2.92 4.10 -2.90
CA GLN A 186 2.81 4.48 -1.49
C GLN A 186 4.15 4.63 -0.76
N LEU A 187 5.23 4.04 -1.30
CA LEU A 187 6.54 4.03 -0.68
C LEU A 187 7.43 5.20 -1.18
N THR A 188 7.22 5.68 -2.40
CA THR A 188 8.14 6.62 -3.08
C THR A 188 7.47 7.74 -3.88
N GLY A 189 6.17 7.68 -4.12
CA GLY A 189 5.44 8.63 -4.98
C GLY A 189 5.65 8.43 -6.47
N GLU A 190 6.46 7.45 -6.89
CA GLU A 190 6.73 7.20 -8.30
C GLU A 190 5.51 6.62 -9.00
N ASN A 191 4.97 7.37 -9.97
CA ASN A 191 3.70 7.03 -10.60
C ASN A 191 3.88 6.38 -11.99
N ASN A 192 4.08 7.16 -13.06
CA ASN A 192 4.15 6.65 -14.45
C ASN A 192 5.59 6.44 -14.95
N ASN A 193 6.52 6.07 -14.07
CA ASN A 193 7.91 5.87 -14.45
C ASN A 193 8.09 4.56 -15.24
N PRO A 194 8.51 4.59 -16.52
CA PRO A 194 8.71 3.39 -17.33
C PRO A 194 9.69 2.38 -16.73
N LYS A 195 10.67 2.87 -15.95
CA LYS A 195 11.67 2.06 -15.26
C LYS A 195 11.16 1.40 -13.98
N ASN A 196 9.93 1.70 -13.58
CA ASN A 196 9.29 1.17 -12.38
C ASN A 196 8.01 0.39 -12.72
N LEU A 197 7.72 0.08 -13.99
CA LEU A 197 6.47 -0.56 -14.39
C LEU A 197 6.73 -1.80 -15.25
N MET A 198 6.22 -2.95 -14.81
CA MET A 198 6.26 -4.22 -15.55
C MET A 198 4.85 -4.76 -15.84
N THR A 199 4.76 -5.66 -16.81
CA THR A 199 3.55 -6.47 -17.05
C THR A 199 3.48 -7.56 -15.98
N GLY A 200 2.69 -7.33 -14.92
CA GLY A 200 2.47 -8.29 -13.83
C GLY A 200 1.04 -8.82 -13.84
N THR A 201 0.84 -10.10 -13.51
CA THR A 201 -0.49 -10.68 -13.36
C THR A 201 -1.25 -10.05 -12.19
N GLN A 202 -2.57 -10.23 -12.17
CA GLN A 202 -3.42 -9.73 -11.09
C GLN A 202 -2.94 -10.28 -9.74
N THR A 203 -2.74 -11.60 -9.61
CA THR A 203 -2.35 -12.22 -8.32
C THR A 203 -0.93 -11.88 -7.87
N LEU A 204 0.02 -11.75 -8.80
CA LEU A 204 1.38 -11.28 -8.47
C LEU A 204 1.31 -9.86 -7.90
N ASN A 205 0.61 -8.96 -8.57
CA ASN A 205 0.47 -7.58 -8.14
C ASN A 205 -0.28 -7.47 -6.80
N SER A 206 -1.41 -8.18 -6.69
CA SER A 206 -2.26 -8.20 -5.51
C SER A 206 -2.99 -9.53 -5.41
N PRO A 207 -2.81 -10.30 -4.32
CA PRO A 207 -2.34 -9.82 -3.01
C PRO A 207 -0.82 -9.90 -2.79
N LEU A 208 -0.04 -10.59 -3.62
CA LEU A 208 1.29 -11.08 -3.22
C LEU A 208 2.31 -9.96 -2.99
N MET A 209 2.64 -9.15 -3.99
CA MET A 209 3.55 -8.01 -3.78
C MET A 209 2.98 -7.01 -2.77
N LEU A 210 1.68 -6.72 -2.85
CA LEU A 210 1.01 -5.76 -1.99
C LEU A 210 1.12 -6.11 -0.50
N ALA A 211 1.06 -7.39 -0.12
CA ALA A 211 1.19 -7.80 1.27
C ALA A 211 2.52 -7.33 1.88
N HIS A 212 3.64 -7.63 1.21
CA HIS A 212 4.97 -7.20 1.64
C HIS A 212 5.12 -5.67 1.64
N GLU A 213 4.59 -4.99 0.62
CA GLU A 213 4.60 -3.53 0.56
C GLU A 213 3.80 -2.89 1.70
N MET A 214 2.70 -3.50 2.13
CA MET A 214 1.89 -3.03 3.24
C MET A 214 2.61 -3.17 4.59
N ASP A 215 3.32 -4.28 4.81
CA ASP A 215 4.13 -4.47 6.01
C ASP A 215 5.25 -3.42 6.10
N ILE A 216 5.95 -3.19 4.99
CA ILE A 216 6.96 -2.12 4.89
C ILE A 216 6.35 -0.75 5.16
N ALA A 217 5.23 -0.42 4.50
CA ALA A 217 4.57 0.87 4.67
C ALA A 217 4.08 1.08 6.11
N TYR A 218 3.57 0.02 6.75
CA TYR A 218 3.16 0.05 8.15
C TYR A 218 4.35 0.31 9.08
N TYR A 219 5.46 -0.39 8.89
CA TYR A 219 6.70 -0.16 9.63
C TYR A 219 7.20 1.28 9.49
N LEU A 220 7.32 1.79 8.26
CA LEU A 220 7.80 3.16 8.00
C LEU A 220 6.92 4.25 8.61
N LYS A 221 5.60 4.04 8.71
CA LYS A 221 4.67 5.02 9.29
C LYS A 221 4.81 5.18 10.81
N GLN A 222 5.42 4.22 11.51
CA GLN A 222 5.54 4.24 12.97
C GLN A 222 6.57 5.26 13.48
N SER A 223 7.62 5.57 12.71
CA SER A 223 8.64 6.53 13.10
C SER A 223 9.31 7.20 11.89
N ASN A 224 9.73 8.46 12.06
CA ASN A 224 10.55 9.15 11.05
C ASN A 224 11.99 8.58 10.99
N ASP A 225 12.42 7.84 12.02
CA ASP A 225 13.75 7.24 12.10
C ASP A 225 13.80 5.83 11.49
N HIS A 226 12.66 5.27 11.09
CA HIS A 226 12.60 3.94 10.48
C HIS A 226 13.11 3.97 9.03
N TYR A 227 14.04 3.08 8.73
CA TYR A 227 14.53 2.85 7.39
C TYR A 227 14.37 1.38 6.99
N VAL A 228 14.07 1.12 5.72
CA VAL A 228 14.05 -0.22 5.15
C VAL A 228 14.87 -0.22 3.87
N ARG A 229 15.94 -1.02 3.83
CA ARG A 229 16.64 -1.33 2.57
C ARG A 229 15.75 -2.28 1.78
N TYR A 230 15.39 -1.89 0.56
CA TYR A 230 14.41 -2.60 -0.26
C TYR A 230 14.88 -2.71 -1.72
N GLU A 231 14.71 -3.88 -2.31
CA GLU A 231 15.01 -4.13 -3.71
C GLU A 231 13.96 -5.03 -4.34
N VAL A 232 13.54 -4.67 -5.56
CA VAL A 232 12.65 -5.48 -6.39
C VAL A 232 13.31 -5.68 -7.74
N LYS A 233 13.45 -6.95 -8.12
CA LYS A 233 14.14 -7.38 -9.32
C LYS A 233 13.24 -8.30 -10.14
N PRO A 234 12.73 -7.83 -11.30
CA PRO A 234 12.06 -8.70 -12.26
C PRO A 234 13.04 -9.73 -12.82
N ILE A 235 12.57 -10.97 -12.96
CA ILE A 235 13.37 -12.08 -13.45
C ILE A 235 12.84 -12.50 -14.82
N PHE A 236 13.66 -12.37 -15.86
CA PHE A 236 13.33 -12.78 -17.23
C PHE A 236 14.13 -14.02 -17.63
N ARG A 237 13.52 -14.92 -18.43
CA ARG A 237 14.23 -16.05 -19.04
C ARG A 237 14.61 -15.67 -20.48
N GLY A 238 15.91 -15.54 -20.74
CA GLY A 238 16.41 -15.16 -22.08
C GLY A 238 15.81 -13.85 -22.60
N ASN A 239 15.22 -13.89 -23.80
CA ASN A 239 14.67 -12.73 -24.50
C ASN A 239 13.16 -12.53 -24.27
N GLU A 240 12.58 -13.16 -23.26
CA GLU A 240 11.16 -12.99 -22.93
C GLU A 240 10.82 -11.54 -22.59
N LEU A 241 9.64 -11.10 -23.03
CA LEU A 241 9.15 -9.74 -22.80
C LEU A 241 8.31 -9.59 -21.53
N VAL A 242 7.87 -10.70 -20.95
CA VAL A 242 7.20 -10.74 -19.64
C VAL A 242 8.10 -11.46 -18.65
N ALA A 243 8.28 -10.88 -17.46
CA ALA A 243 9.08 -11.50 -16.41
C ALA A 243 8.41 -12.80 -15.93
N ARG A 244 9.21 -13.82 -15.63
CA ARG A 244 8.78 -15.08 -14.98
C ARG A 244 8.32 -14.87 -13.54
N GLY A 245 8.78 -13.79 -12.92
CA GLY A 245 8.46 -13.42 -11.55
C GLY A 245 9.23 -12.19 -11.11
N VAL A 246 9.10 -11.86 -9.83
CA VAL A 246 9.90 -10.82 -9.16
C VAL A 246 10.58 -11.41 -7.95
N GLN A 247 11.86 -11.11 -7.77
CA GLN A 247 12.50 -11.25 -6.48
C GLN A 247 12.30 -9.96 -5.69
N MET A 248 11.80 -10.07 -4.46
CA MET A 248 11.68 -8.96 -3.54
C MET A 248 12.52 -9.26 -2.31
N ARG A 249 13.37 -8.32 -1.91
CA ARG A 249 14.15 -8.43 -0.67
C ARG A 249 14.08 -7.15 0.15
N ALA A 250 13.88 -7.28 1.46
CA ALA A 250 13.76 -6.15 2.36
C ALA A 250 14.42 -6.42 3.72
N GLN A 251 15.02 -5.38 4.30
CA GLN A 251 15.59 -5.40 5.63
C GLN A 251 15.42 -4.05 6.33
N SER A 252 14.81 -4.02 7.51
CA SER A 252 14.78 -2.83 8.36
C SER A 252 16.16 -2.53 8.96
N ILE A 253 16.47 -1.24 9.15
CA ILE A 253 17.74 -0.79 9.72
C ILE A 253 17.59 -0.59 11.23
N GLY A 254 18.46 -1.23 12.02
CA GLY A 254 18.48 -1.11 13.48
C GLY A 254 17.64 -2.15 14.22
N ASP A 255 16.79 -2.91 13.51
CA ASP A 255 16.03 -4.04 14.05
C ASP A 255 15.85 -5.13 12.97
N ASN A 256 15.00 -6.12 13.23
CA ASN A 256 14.68 -7.21 12.28
C ASN A 256 13.16 -7.35 12.05
N THR A 257 12.40 -6.26 12.21
CA THR A 257 10.94 -6.26 12.04
C THR A 257 10.53 -6.50 10.59
N ILE A 258 11.26 -5.94 9.62
CA ILE A 258 11.11 -6.26 8.20
C ILE A 258 12.34 -7.06 7.80
N HIS A 259 12.15 -8.32 7.41
CA HIS A 259 13.24 -9.19 6.96
C HIS A 259 12.73 -10.30 6.05
N PHE A 260 12.95 -10.17 4.75
CA PHE A 260 12.55 -11.22 3.81
C PHE A 260 13.34 -11.21 2.50
N ASN A 261 13.37 -12.37 1.86
CA ASN A 261 13.83 -12.57 0.49
C ASN A 261 12.94 -13.61 -0.16
N VAL A 262 12.09 -13.16 -1.08
CA VAL A 262 11.06 -13.98 -1.72
C VAL A 262 11.14 -13.87 -3.23
N TYR A 263 10.68 -14.91 -3.91
CA TYR A 263 10.43 -14.91 -5.34
C TYR A 263 8.96 -15.21 -5.60
N ILE A 264 8.29 -14.31 -6.31
CA ILE A 264 6.87 -14.40 -6.65
C ILE A 264 6.75 -14.68 -8.14
N PHE A 265 6.20 -15.84 -8.50
CA PHE A 265 5.95 -16.22 -9.88
C PHE A 265 4.87 -15.33 -10.52
N ASN A 266 5.13 -14.89 -11.74
CA ASN A 266 4.21 -14.10 -12.56
C ASN A 266 3.26 -15.03 -13.31
N VAL A 267 2.34 -15.61 -12.55
CA VAL A 267 1.31 -16.55 -13.04
C VAL A 267 -0.07 -16.04 -12.64
N GLU A 268 -1.10 -16.50 -13.34
CA GLU A 268 -2.49 -16.20 -13.01
C GLU A 268 -3.29 -17.51 -13.03
N PRO A 269 -4.02 -17.86 -11.94
CA PRO A 269 -4.85 -19.04 -11.90
C PRO A 269 -5.83 -19.12 -13.09
N GLY A 270 -5.87 -20.27 -13.76
CA GLY A 270 -6.74 -20.50 -14.91
C GLY A 270 -6.25 -19.92 -16.24
N TYR A 271 -5.02 -19.39 -16.29
CA TYR A 271 -4.40 -18.90 -17.51
C TYR A 271 -2.99 -19.44 -17.70
N THR A 272 -2.63 -19.68 -18.96
CA THR A 272 -1.25 -19.92 -19.38
C THR A 272 -0.73 -18.67 -20.06
N ILE A 273 0.42 -18.18 -19.59
CA ILE A 273 1.09 -16.98 -20.11
C ILE A 273 2.14 -17.38 -21.14
N ASN A 274 2.11 -16.76 -22.32
CA ASN A 274 3.22 -16.78 -23.25
C ASN A 274 4.21 -15.68 -22.86
N TYR A 275 5.29 -16.03 -22.15
CA TYR A 275 6.25 -15.03 -21.66
C TYR A 275 7.05 -14.35 -22.78
N ALA A 276 7.10 -14.95 -23.98
CA ALA A 276 7.83 -14.37 -25.12
C ALA A 276 7.22 -13.04 -25.57
N ASP A 277 5.89 -12.93 -25.58
CA ASP A 277 5.17 -11.75 -26.08
C ASP A 277 4.06 -11.23 -25.16
N GLY A 278 3.71 -11.98 -24.11
CA GLY A 278 2.68 -11.64 -23.14
C GLY A 278 1.25 -12.02 -23.52
N THR A 279 1.03 -12.68 -24.67
CA THR A 279 -0.27 -13.29 -24.98
C THR A 279 -0.62 -14.39 -23.97
N SER A 280 -1.89 -14.80 -23.92
CA SER A 280 -2.34 -15.80 -22.93
C SER A 280 -3.52 -16.62 -23.42
N THR A 281 -3.59 -17.88 -22.97
CA THR A 281 -4.72 -18.79 -23.16
C THR A 281 -5.41 -19.06 -21.82
N LYS A 282 -6.74 -19.27 -21.86
CA LYS A 282 -7.47 -19.75 -20.68
C LYS A 282 -7.32 -21.27 -20.64
N ASN A 283 -7.04 -21.81 -19.46
CA ASN A 283 -6.91 -23.25 -19.23
C ASN A 283 -8.27 -23.96 -19.25
#